data_AF-A0A924TJT1-F1
#
_entry.id   AF-A0A924TJT1-F1
#
_cell.length_a   1.000
_cell.length_b   1.000
_cell.length_c   1.000
_cell.angle_alpha   90.00
_cell.angle_beta   90.00
_cell.angle_gamma   90.00
#
_symmetry.space_group_name_H-M   'P 1'
#
loop_
_entity.id
_entity.type
_entity.pdbx_description
1 polymer ?
#
loop_
_entity_poly.entity_id
_entity_poly.type
_entity_poly.pdbx_seq_one_letter_code
_entity_poly.pdbx_strand_id
1 'polypeptide(L)'
;MPVTDDLMHALVAAARAARERAYAPYSRFKVGAALLDEQGRLHAGCNIENAAYPQGQCAEASAIAHLVLAGGTRILAAVVVGGGVEMDMALEMDMAMGMAAVAGGVARPPVTPCGGCRQRLREFGARDLPLCAARGQ
;
A
#
# COMPACT_ATOMS: atom_id res chain seq x y z
N MET A 1 7.28 21.10 -8.37
CA MET A 1 5.92 21.33 -7.85
C MET A 1 5.91 20.99 -6.37
N PRO A 2 5.46 21.88 -5.47
CA PRO A 2 5.36 21.56 -4.04
C PRO A 2 4.24 20.54 -3.79
N VAL A 3 4.47 19.61 -2.86
CA VAL A 3 3.47 18.64 -2.43
C VAL A 3 2.61 19.31 -1.35
N THR A 4 1.33 19.53 -1.63
CA THR A 4 0.38 20.15 -0.70
C THR A 4 -0.30 19.12 0.18
N ASP A 5 -0.92 19.57 1.28
CA ASP A 5 -1.70 18.70 2.16
C ASP A 5 -2.87 18.03 1.42
N ASP A 6 -3.53 18.74 0.50
CA ASP A 6 -4.59 18.19 -0.35
C ASP A 6 -4.08 17.05 -1.25
N LEU A 7 -2.89 17.21 -1.83
CA LEU A 7 -2.24 16.15 -2.61
C LEU A 7 -1.88 14.96 -1.72
N MET A 8 -1.42 15.19 -0.49
CA MET A 8 -1.16 14.11 0.47
C MET A 8 -2.43 13.35 0.85
N HIS A 9 -3.55 14.05 1.10
CA HIS A 9 -4.85 13.42 1.34
C HIS A 9 -5.32 12.59 0.14
N ALA A 10 -5.16 13.12 -1.07
CA ALA A 10 -5.49 12.41 -2.31
C ALA A 10 -4.65 11.14 -2.49
N LEU A 11 -3.33 11.20 -2.21
CA LEU A 11 -2.45 10.03 -2.24
C LEU A 11 -2.86 8.97 -1.22
N VAL A 12 -3.19 9.37 0.01
CA VAL A 12 -3.67 8.44 1.05
C VAL A 12 -4.98 7.77 0.61
N ALA A 13 -5.94 8.52 0.10
CA ALA A 13 -7.20 7.97 -0.41
C ALA A 13 -6.98 6.99 -1.57
N ALA A 14 -6.10 7.34 -2.52
CA ALA A 14 -5.76 6.48 -3.66
C ALA A 14 -5.06 5.18 -3.21
N ALA A 15 -4.12 5.26 -2.26
CA ALA A 15 -3.42 4.09 -1.72
C ALA A 15 -4.40 3.14 -0.99
N ARG A 16 -5.35 3.69 -0.22
CA ARG A 16 -6.41 2.90 0.44
C ARG A 16 -7.32 2.21 -0.57
N ALA A 17 -7.78 2.93 -1.59
CA ALA A 17 -8.61 2.36 -2.64
C ALA A 17 -7.87 1.27 -3.43
N ALA A 18 -6.56 1.42 -3.65
CA ALA A 18 -5.74 0.39 -4.29
C ALA A 18 -5.59 -0.85 -3.40
N ARG A 19 -5.36 -0.66 -2.09
CA ARG A 19 -5.25 -1.75 -1.11
C ARG A 19 -6.44 -2.71 -1.16
N GLU A 20 -7.66 -2.20 -1.32
CA GLU A 20 -8.86 -3.06 -1.37
C GLU A 20 -8.84 -4.05 -2.54
N ARG A 21 -8.14 -3.69 -3.62
CA ARG A 21 -7.98 -4.49 -4.85
C ARG A 21 -6.79 -5.44 -4.80
N ALA A 22 -6.03 -5.47 -3.71
CA ALA A 22 -4.87 -6.34 -3.56
C ALA A 22 -5.24 -7.82 -3.75
N TYR A 23 -4.47 -8.52 -4.56
CA TYR A 23 -4.53 -9.97 -4.70
C TYR A 23 -3.51 -10.59 -3.74
N ALA A 24 -3.95 -10.95 -2.55
CA ALA A 24 -3.09 -11.48 -1.50
C ALA A 24 -3.66 -12.75 -0.82
N PRO A 25 -3.96 -13.83 -1.57
CA PRO A 25 -4.59 -15.01 -1.00
C PRO A 25 -3.66 -15.83 -0.09
N TYR A 26 -2.34 -15.68 -0.22
CA TYR A 26 -1.36 -16.49 0.51
C TYR A 26 -1.05 -15.85 1.86
N SER A 27 -0.67 -14.56 1.89
CA SER A 27 -0.37 -13.87 3.15
C SER A 27 -1.61 -13.29 3.85
N ARG A 28 -2.70 -13.07 3.10
CA ARG A 28 -3.88 -12.29 3.53
C ARG A 28 -3.53 -10.85 3.96
N PHE A 29 -2.35 -10.36 3.60
CA PHE A 29 -1.87 -9.03 3.97
C PHE A 29 -1.98 -8.08 2.78
N LYS A 30 -3.02 -7.25 2.80
CA LYS A 30 -3.29 -6.26 1.74
C LYS A 30 -2.48 -4.98 1.95
N VAL A 31 -1.81 -4.54 0.89
CA VAL A 31 -1.02 -3.31 0.82
C VAL A 31 -1.43 -2.53 -0.42
N GLY A 32 -1.57 -1.22 -0.27
CA GLY A 32 -1.74 -0.27 -1.37
C GLY A 32 -0.68 0.81 -1.32
N ALA A 33 -0.33 1.35 -2.48
CA ALA A 33 0.60 2.46 -2.62
C ALA A 33 0.04 3.47 -3.63
N ALA A 34 0.42 4.73 -3.46
CA ALA A 34 0.13 5.79 -4.42
C ALA A 34 1.34 6.70 -4.57
N LEU A 35 1.61 7.13 -5.80
CA LEU A 35 2.75 7.95 -6.18
C LEU A 35 2.25 9.20 -6.90
N LEU A 36 2.86 10.34 -6.61
CA LEU A 36 2.70 11.59 -7.36
C LEU A 36 3.88 11.73 -8.32
N ASP A 37 3.61 11.90 -9.61
CA ASP A 37 4.66 12.10 -10.62
C ASP A 37 5.02 13.57 -10.86
N GLU A 38 6.02 13.82 -11.69
CA GLU A 38 6.49 15.16 -12.04
C GLU A 38 5.50 15.99 -12.88
N GLN A 39 4.51 15.34 -13.49
CA GLN A 39 3.41 15.98 -14.21
C GLN A 39 2.18 16.25 -13.31
N GLY A 40 2.25 15.89 -12.03
CA GLY A 40 1.16 16.08 -11.06
C GLY A 40 0.06 15.02 -11.13
N ARG A 41 0.34 13.86 -11.72
CA ARG A 41 -0.60 12.74 -11.81
C ARG A 41 -0.39 11.75 -10.67
N LEU A 42 -1.48 11.11 -10.26
CA LEU A 42 -1.47 10.09 -9.21
C LEU A 42 -1.48 8.69 -9.83
N HIS A 43 -0.58 7.83 -9.37
CA HIS A 43 -0.45 6.44 -9.81
C HIS A 43 -0.56 5.51 -8.61
N ALA A 44 -1.62 4.71 -8.58
CA ALA A 44 -1.89 3.82 -7.46
C ALA A 44 -1.65 2.35 -7.83
N GLY A 45 -1.17 1.55 -6.88
CA GLY A 45 -0.87 0.14 -7.06
C GLY A 45 -1.15 -0.66 -5.79
N CYS A 46 -1.29 -1.98 -5.94
CA CYS A 46 -1.50 -2.91 -4.83
C CYS A 46 -0.56 -4.10 -4.95
N ASN A 47 -0.39 -4.85 -3.85
CA ASN A 47 0.39 -6.08 -3.92
C ASN A 47 -0.40 -7.18 -4.65
N ILE A 48 0.34 -7.96 -5.45
CA ILE A 48 -0.18 -9.06 -6.25
C ILE A 48 0.71 -10.27 -5.96
N GLU A 49 0.17 -11.25 -5.27
CA GLU A 49 0.91 -12.44 -4.88
C GLU A 49 0.85 -13.53 -5.96
N ASN A 50 1.78 -14.47 -5.86
CA ASN A 50 1.87 -15.63 -6.72
C ASN A 50 2.23 -16.86 -5.87
N ALA A 51 1.80 -18.06 -6.29
CA ALA A 51 2.16 -19.31 -5.63
C ALA A 51 3.68 -19.53 -5.59
N ALA A 52 4.39 -19.11 -6.64
CA ALA A 52 5.84 -18.98 -6.63
C ALA A 52 6.20 -17.65 -5.95
N TYR A 53 6.42 -17.66 -4.64
CA TYR A 53 6.56 -16.44 -3.81
C TYR A 53 7.52 -15.38 -4.36
N PRO A 54 8.68 -15.72 -4.96
CA PRO A 54 9.57 -14.71 -5.56
C PRO A 54 8.99 -13.96 -6.76
N GLN A 55 7.87 -14.43 -7.34
CA GLN A 55 7.18 -13.82 -8.48
C GLN A 55 6.05 -12.86 -8.04
N GLY A 56 5.85 -12.69 -6.72
CA GLY A 56 4.93 -11.68 -6.21
C GLY A 56 5.43 -10.25 -6.47
N GLN A 57 4.50 -9.31 -6.53
CA GLN A 57 4.77 -7.90 -6.74
C GLN A 57 4.27 -7.08 -5.55
N CYS A 58 5.11 -6.19 -5.04
CA CYS A 58 4.73 -5.25 -3.98
C CYS A 58 3.89 -4.09 -4.53
N ALA A 59 3.13 -3.42 -3.66
CA ALA A 59 2.25 -2.32 -4.05
C ALA A 59 3.01 -1.14 -4.70
N GLU A 60 4.18 -0.81 -4.16
CA GLU A 60 5.05 0.26 -4.65
C GLU A 60 5.54 -0.04 -6.07
N ALA A 61 5.92 -1.30 -6.33
CA ALA A 61 6.39 -1.72 -7.64
C ALA A 61 5.24 -1.71 -8.68
N SER A 62 4.03 -2.10 -8.29
CA SER A 62 2.83 -1.95 -9.14
C SER A 62 2.53 -0.48 -9.45
N ALA A 63 2.63 0.41 -8.46
CA ALA A 63 2.40 1.84 -8.66
C ALA A 63 3.47 2.48 -9.57
N ILE A 64 4.73 2.05 -9.45
CA ILE A 64 5.82 2.46 -10.37
C ILE A 64 5.53 1.98 -11.79
N ALA A 65 5.04 0.75 -11.97
CA ALA A 65 4.69 0.24 -13.29
C ALA A 65 3.60 1.10 -13.96
N HIS A 66 2.57 1.52 -13.21
CA HIS A 66 1.54 2.44 -13.71
C HIS A 66 2.10 3.83 -14.03
N LEU A 67 2.98 4.36 -13.18
CA LEU A 67 3.66 5.64 -13.43
C LEU A 67 4.44 5.61 -14.74
N VAL A 68 5.23 4.55 -14.97
CA VAL A 68 6.03 4.39 -16.19
C VAL A 68 5.13 4.19 -17.41
N LEU A 69 4.05 3.41 -17.29
CA LEU A 69 3.07 3.23 -18.36
C LEU A 69 2.41 4.56 -18.77
N ALA A 70 2.19 5.45 -17.81
CA ALA A 70 1.69 6.80 -18.06
C ALA A 70 2.76 7.76 -18.63
N GLY A 71 4.01 7.31 -18.83
CA GLY A 71 5.12 8.12 -19.31
C GLY A 71 5.76 9.02 -18.25
N GLY A 72 5.43 8.83 -16.97
CA GLY A 72 6.14 9.48 -15.87
C GLY A 72 7.51 8.84 -15.66
N THR A 73 8.46 9.63 -15.15
CA THR A 73 9.83 9.16 -14.91
C THR A 73 10.36 9.52 -13.53
N ARG A 74 9.62 10.32 -12.75
CA ARG A 74 10.06 10.80 -11.45
C ARG A 74 8.93 10.82 -10.43
N ILE A 75 9.24 10.39 -9.21
CA ILE A 75 8.31 10.43 -8.07
C ILE A 75 8.59 11.68 -7.24
N LEU A 76 7.54 12.47 -7.00
CA LEU A 76 7.58 13.65 -6.13
C LEU A 76 7.09 13.36 -4.70
N ALA A 77 6.19 12.39 -4.53
CA ALA A 77 5.73 11.91 -3.23
C ALA A 77 5.23 10.47 -3.34
N ALA A 78 5.35 9.72 -2.25
CA ALA A 78 4.89 8.36 -2.16
C ALA A 78 4.13 8.12 -0.85
N VAL A 79 3.02 7.39 -0.94
CA VAL A 79 2.26 6.90 0.22
C VAL A 79 2.17 5.38 0.12
N VAL A 80 2.40 4.69 1.23
CA VAL A 80 2.18 3.24 1.36
C VAL A 80 1.24 2.99 2.54
N VAL A 81 0.21 2.19 2.29
CA VAL A 81 -0.84 1.85 3.26
C VAL A 81 -0.89 0.34 3.40
N GLY A 82 -0.83 -0.14 4.63
CA GLY A 82 -0.90 -1.57 4.92
C GLY A 82 -1.49 -1.84 6.30
N GLY A 83 -1.75 -3.12 6.55
CA GLY A 83 -2.42 -3.57 7.76
C GLY A 83 -3.95 -3.47 7.68
N GLY A 84 -4.61 -4.44 8.31
CA GLY A 84 -5.98 -4.35 8.82
C GLY A 84 -5.91 -4.62 10.33
N VAL A 85 -7.03 -4.44 11.05
CA VAL A 85 -7.15 -4.91 12.43
C VAL A 85 -6.65 -6.35 12.52
N GLU A 86 -5.91 -6.69 13.58
CA GLU A 86 -5.74 -8.10 13.92
C GLU A 86 -7.13 -8.67 14.18
N MET A 87 -7.61 -9.52 13.27
CA MET A 87 -8.52 -10.58 13.67
C MET A 87 -7.59 -11.63 14.26
N ASP A 88 -7.61 -11.71 15.59
CA ASP A 88 -6.95 -12.77 16.33
C ASP A 88 -7.33 -14.12 15.69
N MET A 89 -6.32 -14.81 15.16
CA MET A 89 -6.49 -16.05 14.40
C MET A 89 -6.63 -17.27 15.33
N ALA A 90 -7.24 -17.09 16.51
CA ALA A 90 -7.40 -18.13 17.52
C ALA A 90 -8.77 -18.83 17.53
N LEU A 91 -9.79 -18.38 16.79
CA LEU A 91 -11.14 -18.93 16.91
C LEU A 91 -11.85 -19.08 15.57
N GLU A 92 -11.66 -20.22 14.89
CA GLU A 92 -12.73 -20.90 14.13
C GLU A 92 -12.49 -22.42 14.10
N MET A 93 -12.74 -23.04 15.25
CA MET A 93 -13.35 -24.37 15.35
C MET A 93 -14.50 -24.23 16.36
N ASP A 94 -15.62 -23.63 15.96
CA ASP A 94 -16.96 -24.10 16.36
C ASP A 94 -18.08 -23.34 15.64
N MET A 95 -18.97 -24.08 14.99
CA MET A 95 -20.24 -23.56 14.48
C MET A 95 -21.29 -23.66 15.60
N ALA A 96 -21.64 -22.56 16.27
CA ALA A 96 -22.97 -22.37 16.88
C ALA A 96 -23.15 -20.96 17.47
N MET A 97 -24.22 -20.29 17.04
CA MET A 97 -24.93 -19.20 17.71
C MET A 97 -24.24 -17.81 17.79
N GLY A 98 -25.03 -16.79 17.47
CA GLY A 98 -24.58 -15.43 17.18
C GLY A 98 -23.96 -14.69 18.37
N MET A 99 -22.97 -13.86 18.03
CA MET A 99 -22.44 -12.80 18.87
C MET A 99 -21.96 -11.64 17.97
N ALA A 100 -22.36 -10.42 18.28
CA ALA A 100 -21.92 -9.21 17.59
C ALA A 100 -20.42 -8.98 17.80
N ALA A 101 -19.67 -8.78 16.72
CA ALA A 101 -18.24 -8.50 16.77
C ALA A 101 -17.99 -7.11 17.39
N VAL A 102 -17.32 -7.08 18.54
CA VAL A 102 -16.81 -5.84 19.15
C VAL A 102 -15.57 -5.40 18.39
N ALA A 103 -15.61 -4.22 17.78
CA ALA A 103 -14.49 -3.60 17.09
C ALA A 103 -13.40 -3.19 18.11
N GLY A 104 -12.47 -4.10 18.41
CA GLY A 104 -11.36 -3.85 19.34
C GLY A 104 -10.06 -4.45 18.82
N GLY A 105 -9.50 -3.91 17.73
CA GLY A 105 -8.20 -4.33 17.21
C GLY A 105 -7.05 -3.48 17.74
N VAL A 106 -5.95 -4.11 18.18
CA VAL A 106 -4.69 -3.41 18.50
C VAL A 106 -4.12 -2.79 17.23
N ALA A 107 -3.82 -1.49 17.28
CA ALA A 107 -3.38 -0.75 16.10
C ALA A 107 -1.93 -1.13 15.72
N ARG A 108 -1.75 -1.97 14.69
CA ARG A 108 -0.44 -2.36 14.15
C ARG A 108 0.38 -1.16 13.62
N PRO A 109 1.72 -1.16 13.78
CA PRO A 109 2.56 -0.10 13.27
C PRO A 109 2.39 0.07 11.75
N PRO A 110 2.60 1.27 11.20
CA PRO A 110 2.51 1.51 9.76
C PRO A 110 3.41 0.56 8.97
N VAL A 111 2.93 0.07 7.83
CA VAL A 111 3.75 -0.75 6.93
C VAL A 111 4.89 0.09 6.38
N THR A 112 6.10 -0.46 6.32
CA THR A 112 7.25 0.21 5.69
C THR A 112 7.68 -0.55 4.43
N PRO A 113 8.19 0.14 3.40
CA PRO A 113 8.67 -0.53 2.19
C PRO A 113 9.76 -1.55 2.47
N CYS A 114 9.70 -2.69 1.77
CA CYS A 114 10.75 -3.70 1.79
C CYS A 114 12.03 -3.18 1.10
N GLY A 115 13.17 -3.87 1.28
CA GLY A 115 14.45 -3.45 0.70
C GLY A 115 14.42 -3.24 -0.82
N GLY A 116 13.74 -4.14 -1.56
CA GLY A 116 13.58 -4.01 -3.01
C GLY A 116 12.78 -2.76 -3.41
N CYS A 117 11.67 -2.49 -2.71
CA CYS A 117 10.87 -1.28 -2.96
C CYS A 117 11.60 0.00 -2.58
N ARG A 118 12.40 0.00 -1.51
CA ARG A 118 13.26 1.15 -1.17
C ARG A 118 14.23 1.47 -2.30
N GLN A 119 14.84 0.45 -2.91
CA GLN A 119 15.74 0.66 -4.04
C GLN A 119 15.01 1.19 -5.27
N ARG A 120 13.81 0.66 -5.59
CA ARG A 120 12.98 1.19 -6.69
C ARG A 120 12.56 2.64 -6.43
N LEU A 121 12.04 2.96 -5.24
CA LEU A 121 11.65 4.32 -4.87
C LEU A 121 12.84 5.29 -4.95
N ARG A 122 14.04 4.84 -4.58
CA ARG A 122 15.27 5.63 -4.70
C ARG A 122 15.70 5.87 -6.16
N GLU A 123 15.41 4.93 -7.06
CA GLU A 123 15.71 5.06 -8.49
C GLU A 123 14.86 6.16 -9.15
N PHE A 124 13.55 6.20 -8.83
CA PHE A 124 12.61 7.15 -9.43
C PHE A 124 12.41 8.43 -8.59
N GLY A 125 12.79 8.45 -7.32
CA GLY A 125 12.58 9.57 -6.39
C GLY A 125 13.81 10.45 -6.20
N ALA A 126 13.59 11.65 -5.64
CA ALA A 126 14.68 12.49 -5.14
C ALA A 126 15.30 11.92 -3.85
N ARG A 127 16.50 12.41 -3.45
CA ARG A 127 17.17 11.96 -2.21
C ARG A 127 16.33 12.19 -0.96
N ASP A 128 15.49 13.23 -0.99
CA ASP A 128 14.60 13.69 0.07
C ASP A 128 13.13 13.33 -0.21
N LEU A 129 12.87 12.30 -1.02
CA LEU A 129 11.52 11.87 -1.40
C LEU A 129 10.59 11.78 -0.16
N PRO A 130 9.52 12.59 -0.11
CA PRO A 130 8.48 12.45 0.88
C PRO A 130 7.82 11.07 0.74
N LEU A 131 8.05 10.21 1.74
CA LEU A 131 7.49 8.87 1.84
C LEU A 131 6.69 8.76 3.13
N CYS A 132 5.37 8.64 3.01
CA CYS A 132 4.48 8.43 4.14
C CYS A 132 4.06 6.97 4.23
N ALA A 133 4.26 6.38 5.40
CA ALA A 133 3.69 5.09 5.77
C ALA A 133 2.43 5.33 6.61
N ALA A 134 1.26 4.95 6.08
CA ALA A 134 -0.03 5.16 6.73
C ALA A 134 -0.70 3.83 7.12
N ARG A 135 -1.58 3.89 8.13
CA ARG A 135 -2.37 2.74 8.59
C ARG A 135 -3.55 2.51 7.64
N GLY A 136 -3.98 1.26 7.48
CA GLY A 136 -5.10 0.89 6.62
C GLY A 136 -6.52 1.18 7.14
N GLN A 137 -6.69 1.94 8.24
CA GLN A 137 -7.99 2.27 8.87
C GLN A 137 -8.76 3.35 8.13
#